data_AF-A0A2N2TZN2-F1
#
_entry.id   AF-A0A2N2TZN2-F1
#
_cell.length_a   1.000
_cell.length_b   1.000
_cell.length_c   1.000
_cell.angle_alpha   90.00
_cell.angle_beta   90.00
_cell.angle_gamma   90.00
#
_symmetry.space_group_name_H-M   'P 1'
#
loop_
_entity.id
_entity.type
_entity.pdbx_description
1 polymer ?
#
loop_
_entity_poly.entity_id
_entity_poly.type
_entity_poly.pdbx_seq_one_letter_code
_entity_poly.pdbx_strand_id
1 'polypeptide(L)'
;MNINRKMFSVWAVAWIALPVWADVYKCVDEDGHVTYTNTKPSPKAKCSALSRDQRVSTVPGRSANVPSPAGFPKVNSDVQKVRDNDRRRILEQELATEQSNLEQAKKELADQEAIRTGDERNYQRVLDRLQPYKDKVALHERNLEALKKEIGNLR
;
A
#
# COMPACT_ATOMS: atom_id res chain seq x y z
N MET A 1 -1.12 -71.83 -1.06
CA MET A 1 -2.27 -71.21 -1.77
C MET A 1 -2.77 -70.07 -0.91
N ASN A 2 -2.92 -68.82 -1.34
CA ASN A 2 -2.29 -68.02 -2.38
C ASN A 2 -2.57 -66.57 -1.97
N ILE A 3 -1.51 -65.77 -1.94
CA ILE A 3 -1.56 -64.31 -1.87
C ILE A 3 -2.41 -63.77 -3.03
N ASN A 4 -3.23 -62.74 -2.80
CA ASN A 4 -3.65 -61.84 -3.89
C ASN A 4 -4.00 -60.42 -3.40
N ARG A 5 -2.98 -59.56 -3.55
CA ARG A 5 -3.08 -58.11 -3.78
C ARG A 5 -3.96 -57.85 -5.02
N LYS A 6 -4.97 -57.00 -4.92
CA LYS A 6 -5.57 -56.29 -6.06
C LYS A 6 -5.82 -54.84 -5.61
N MET A 7 -4.94 -53.92 -6.00
CA MET A 7 -4.91 -53.18 -7.28
C MET A 7 -5.60 -51.83 -7.14
N PHE A 8 -4.76 -50.83 -6.86
CA PHE A 8 -4.77 -49.47 -7.39
C PHE A 8 -5.92 -49.11 -8.35
N SER A 9 -6.67 -48.07 -7.99
CA SER A 9 -7.24 -47.11 -8.96
C SER A 9 -7.45 -45.76 -8.29
N VAL A 10 -6.35 -45.04 -8.06
CA VAL A 10 -6.38 -43.60 -7.80
C VAL A 10 -6.73 -42.93 -9.13
N TRP A 11 -7.98 -42.49 -9.29
CA TRP A 11 -8.38 -41.59 -10.38
C TRP A 11 -7.82 -40.19 -10.07
N ALA A 12 -6.61 -39.93 -10.54
CA ALA A 12 -6.04 -38.59 -10.56
C ALA A 12 -6.71 -37.80 -11.70
N VAL A 13 -7.71 -36.99 -11.37
CA VAL A 13 -8.25 -35.98 -12.29
C VAL A 13 -7.22 -34.85 -12.36
N ALA A 14 -6.35 -34.90 -13.37
CA ALA A 14 -5.45 -33.81 -13.70
C ALA A 14 -6.25 -32.68 -14.36
N TRP A 15 -6.51 -31.61 -13.62
CA TRP A 15 -7.03 -30.36 -14.17
C TRP A 15 -5.93 -29.70 -15.00
N ILE A 16 -5.98 -29.89 -16.32
CA ILE A 16 -5.13 -29.14 -17.25
C ILE A 16 -5.69 -27.71 -17.31
N ALA A 17 -5.08 -26.80 -16.55
CA ALA A 17 -5.34 -25.38 -16.71
C ALA A 17 -4.77 -24.92 -18.06
N LEU A 18 -5.65 -24.60 -19.00
CA LEU A 18 -5.23 -23.96 -20.26
C LEU A 18 -4.63 -22.58 -19.93
N PRO A 19 -3.46 -22.22 -20.48
CA PRO A 19 -2.94 -20.87 -20.31
C PRO A 19 -3.86 -19.90 -21.03
N VAL A 20 -4.38 -18.90 -20.32
CA VAL A 20 -5.07 -17.77 -20.93
C VAL A 20 -4.01 -16.79 -21.45
N TRP A 21 -4.05 -16.47 -22.75
CA TRP A 21 -3.11 -15.55 -23.37
C TRP A 21 -3.79 -14.19 -23.49
N ALA A 22 -3.15 -13.15 -22.96
CA ALA A 22 -3.64 -11.78 -23.02
C ALA A 22 -2.58 -10.93 -23.75
N ASP A 23 -2.93 -10.43 -24.94
CA ASP A 23 -2.10 -9.52 -25.72
C ASP A 23 -2.38 -8.08 -25.29
N VAL A 24 -1.33 -7.27 -25.14
CA VAL A 24 -1.43 -5.84 -24.82
C VAL A 24 -0.91 -5.02 -25.99
N TYR A 25 -1.65 -4.00 -26.39
CA TYR A 25 -1.32 -3.12 -27.51
C TYR A 25 -1.00 -1.71 -27.01
N LYS A 26 0.03 -1.10 -27.61
CA LYS A 26 0.35 0.32 -27.47
C LYS A 26 -0.19 1.04 -28.68
N CYS A 27 -1.14 1.95 -28.49
CA CYS A 27 -1.69 2.80 -29.53
C CYS A 27 -1.16 4.22 -29.39
N VAL A 28 -0.86 4.87 -30.52
CA VAL A 28 -0.50 6.29 -30.57
C VAL A 28 -1.53 7.02 -31.42
N ASP A 29 -2.25 7.96 -30.83
CA ASP A 29 -3.24 8.77 -31.53
C ASP A 29 -2.58 9.86 -32.39
N GLU A 30 -3.35 10.56 -33.22
CA GLU A 30 -2.84 11.63 -34.09
C GLU A 30 -2.20 12.80 -33.30
N ASP A 31 -2.67 13.04 -32.07
CA ASP A 31 -2.13 14.04 -31.14
C ASP A 31 -0.88 13.54 -30.37
N GLY A 32 -0.41 12.31 -30.65
CA GLY A 32 0.76 11.71 -29.99
C GLY A 32 0.48 11.12 -28.61
N HIS A 33 -0.78 11.08 -28.18
CA HIS A 33 -1.17 10.43 -26.93
C HIS A 33 -0.98 8.91 -27.01
N VAL A 34 -0.34 8.34 -25.99
CA VAL A 34 -0.07 6.90 -25.90
C VAL A 34 -1.11 6.25 -25.00
N THR A 35 -1.86 5.31 -25.57
CA THR A 35 -2.87 4.53 -24.83
C THR A 35 -2.51 3.04 -24.86
N TYR A 36 -2.61 2.38 -23.71
CA TYR A 36 -2.40 0.95 -23.57
C TYR A 36 -3.75 0.23 -23.47
N THR A 37 -4.00 -0.75 -24.33
CA THR A 37 -5.27 -1.49 -24.36
C THR A 37 -5.05 -2.99 -24.42
N ASN A 38 -5.91 -3.74 -23.76
CA ASN A 38 -5.99 -5.20 -23.78
C ASN A 38 -7.01 -5.72 -24.82
N THR A 39 -7.66 -4.82 -25.55
CA THR A 39 -8.61 -5.16 -26.61
C THR A 39 -7.92 -5.04 -27.97
N LYS A 40 -8.23 -5.98 -28.89
CA LYS A 40 -7.66 -5.96 -30.24
C LYS A 40 -8.05 -4.65 -30.94
N PRO A 41 -7.09 -3.77 -31.26
CA PRO A 41 -7.40 -2.47 -31.84
C PRO A 41 -7.86 -2.61 -33.28
N SER A 42 -8.59 -1.61 -33.77
CA SER A 42 -9.04 -1.58 -35.17
C SER A 42 -7.83 -1.52 -36.13
N PRO A 43 -7.92 -2.10 -37.35
CA PRO A 43 -6.82 -2.07 -38.32
C PRO A 43 -6.38 -0.67 -38.75
N LYS A 44 -7.22 0.34 -38.50
CA LYS A 44 -6.98 1.74 -38.83
C LYS A 44 -6.23 2.50 -37.73
N ALA A 45 -6.09 1.92 -36.54
CA ALA A 45 -5.38 2.54 -35.43
C ALA A 45 -3.88 2.24 -35.50
N LYS A 46 -3.03 3.24 -35.21
CA LYS A 46 -1.57 3.10 -35.14
C LYS A 46 -1.18 2.38 -33.83
N CYS A 47 -1.44 1.08 -33.77
CA CYS A 47 -1.18 0.26 -32.59
C CYS A 47 -0.14 -0.83 -32.86
N SER A 48 0.79 -1.02 -31.93
CA SER A 48 1.76 -2.12 -31.95
C SER A 48 1.50 -3.09 -30.80
N ALA A 49 1.60 -4.40 -31.07
CA ALA A 49 1.57 -5.42 -30.03
C ALA A 49 2.85 -5.30 -29.18
N LEU A 50 2.68 -5.20 -27.86
CA LEU A 50 3.79 -5.17 -26.94
C LEU A 50 4.23 -6.60 -26.66
N SER A 51 5.53 -6.86 -26.80
CA SER A 51 6.08 -8.15 -26.38
C SER A 51 5.97 -8.29 -24.86
N ARG A 52 5.64 -9.49 -24.39
CA ARG A 52 5.49 -9.79 -22.96
C ARG A 52 6.78 -9.55 -22.17
N ASP A 53 7.91 -9.58 -22.84
CA ASP A 53 9.25 -9.35 -22.26
C ASP A 53 9.64 -7.87 -22.22
N GLN A 54 8.90 -6.99 -22.88
CA GLN A 54 9.18 -5.56 -22.88
C GLN A 54 8.58 -4.89 -21.65
N ARG A 55 9.44 -4.44 -20.73
CA ARG A 55 9.01 -3.63 -19.58
C ARG A 55 8.46 -2.29 -20.09
N VAL A 56 7.18 -2.06 -19.87
CA VAL A 56 6.53 -0.77 -20.09
C VAL A 56 6.63 0.05 -18.82
N SER A 57 7.40 1.15 -18.84
CA SER A 57 7.35 2.15 -17.77
C SER A 57 6.31 3.20 -18.14
N THR A 58 5.22 3.26 -17.39
CA THR A 58 4.21 4.33 -17.47
C THR A 58 4.63 5.58 -16.69
N VAL A 59 5.72 5.50 -15.93
CA VAL A 59 6.29 6.67 -15.26
C VAL A 59 7.03 7.47 -16.33
N PRO A 60 6.59 8.71 -16.64
CA PRO A 60 7.36 9.57 -17.51
C PRO A 60 8.75 9.72 -16.91
N GLY A 61 9.78 9.46 -17.70
CA GLY A 61 11.16 9.72 -17.30
C GLY A 61 11.28 11.15 -16.77
N ARG A 62 12.23 11.39 -15.85
CA ARG A 62 12.46 12.72 -15.25
C ARG A 62 12.54 13.77 -16.36
N SER A 63 11.45 14.51 -16.54
CA SER A 63 11.39 15.58 -17.54
C SER A 63 12.36 16.67 -17.10
N ALA A 64 13.12 17.21 -18.05
CA ALA A 64 13.89 18.42 -17.82
C ALA A 64 12.94 19.50 -17.29
N ASN A 65 13.39 20.33 -16.35
CA ASN A 65 12.55 21.31 -15.68
C ASN A 65 12.08 22.37 -16.69
N VAL A 66 10.93 22.15 -17.35
CA VAL A 66 10.37 23.10 -18.31
C VAL A 66 9.78 24.26 -17.51
N PRO A 67 10.23 25.51 -17.74
CA PRO A 67 9.69 26.66 -17.02
C PRO A 67 8.19 26.79 -17.30
N SER A 68 7.40 27.08 -16.25
CA SER A 68 5.97 27.32 -16.40
C SER A 68 5.71 28.45 -17.39
N PRO A 69 4.64 28.37 -18.22
CA PRO A 69 4.28 29.41 -19.18
C PRO A 69 4.21 30.79 -18.52
N ALA A 70 4.64 31.84 -19.24
CA ALA A 70 4.80 33.20 -18.70
C ALA A 70 3.53 33.83 -18.08
N GLY A 71 2.34 33.32 -18.44
CA GLY A 71 1.04 33.76 -17.92
C GLY A 71 0.38 32.82 -16.89
N PHE A 72 1.07 31.76 -16.44
CA PHE A 72 0.48 30.85 -15.47
C PHE A 72 0.40 31.51 -14.08
N PRO A 73 -0.76 31.49 -13.39
CA PRO A 73 -0.91 32.08 -12.06
C PRO A 73 0.10 31.48 -11.07
N LYS A 74 0.92 32.35 -10.46
CA LYS A 74 1.86 31.95 -9.40
C LYS A 74 1.24 32.21 -8.05
N VAL A 75 1.39 31.26 -7.14
CA VAL A 75 1.03 31.46 -5.74
C VAL A 75 1.99 32.51 -5.15
N ASN A 76 1.44 33.52 -4.47
CA ASN A 76 2.24 34.52 -3.78
C ASN A 76 3.02 33.87 -2.61
N SER A 77 4.25 34.32 -2.35
CA SER A 77 5.09 33.83 -1.25
C SER A 77 4.41 33.96 0.11
N ASP A 78 3.59 34.99 0.32
CA ASP A 78 2.83 35.15 1.57
C ASP A 78 1.78 34.05 1.74
N VAL A 79 1.06 33.69 0.67
CA VAL A 79 0.08 32.59 0.67
C VAL A 79 0.76 31.25 0.92
N GLN A 80 1.93 31.04 0.31
CA GLN A 80 2.75 29.85 0.50
C GLN A 80 3.19 29.72 1.98
N LYS A 81 3.68 30.80 2.60
CA LYS A 81 4.07 30.81 4.02
C LYS A 81 2.91 30.50 4.96
N VAL A 82 1.74 31.10 4.73
CA VAL A 82 0.54 30.83 5.53
C VAL A 82 0.20 29.34 5.49
N ARG A 83 0.19 28.75 4.29
CA ARG A 83 -0.08 27.32 4.14
C ARG A 83 0.98 26.44 4.81
N ASP A 84 2.25 26.81 4.72
CA ASP A 84 3.33 26.04 5.33
C ASP A 84 3.27 26.11 6.87
N ASN A 85 2.90 27.26 7.43
CA ASN A 85 2.61 27.42 8.87
C ASN A 85 1.38 26.63 9.30
N ASP A 86 0.30 26.66 8.52
CA ASP A 86 -0.89 25.85 8.78
C ASP A 86 -0.60 24.36 8.76
N ARG A 87 0.19 23.90 7.78
CA ARG A 87 0.65 22.51 7.72
C ARG A 87 1.42 22.12 8.97
N ARG A 88 2.36 22.97 9.43
CA ARG A 88 3.10 22.72 10.68
C ARG A 88 2.15 22.62 11.86
N ARG A 89 1.23 23.57 12.01
CA ARG A 89 0.25 23.60 13.11
C ARG A 89 -0.64 22.35 13.12
N ILE A 90 -1.09 21.90 11.96
CA ILE A 90 -1.90 20.67 11.82
C ILE A 90 -1.09 19.46 12.29
N LEU A 91 0.14 19.28 11.80
CA LEU A 91 0.98 18.15 12.20
C LEU A 91 1.34 18.18 13.70
N GLU A 92 1.56 19.36 14.28
CA GLU A 92 1.80 19.51 15.72
C GLU A 92 0.55 19.11 16.54
N GLN A 93 -0.64 19.48 16.08
CA GLN A 93 -1.90 19.08 16.72
C GLN A 93 -2.14 17.57 16.60
N GLU A 94 -1.86 16.98 15.44
CA GLU A 94 -1.93 15.52 15.23
C GLU A 94 -0.92 14.80 16.12
N LEU A 95 0.30 15.31 16.25
CA LEU A 95 1.32 14.75 17.14
C LEU A 95 0.88 14.77 18.61
N ALA A 96 0.30 15.88 19.07
CA ALA A 96 -0.23 15.97 20.43
C ALA A 96 -1.38 14.98 20.67
N THR A 97 -2.26 14.82 19.68
CA THR A 97 -3.37 13.85 19.72
C THR A 97 -2.84 12.41 19.78
N GLU A 98 -1.89 12.04 18.92
CA GLU A 98 -1.29 10.70 18.92
C GLU A 98 -0.50 10.42 20.21
N GLN A 99 0.13 11.42 20.81
CA GLN A 99 0.80 11.28 22.10
C GLN A 99 -0.20 10.91 23.20
N SER A 100 -1.36 11.59 23.24
CA SER A 100 -2.44 11.26 24.17
C SER A 100 -3.02 9.87 23.90
N ASN A 101 -3.18 9.49 22.62
CA ASN A 101 -3.68 8.17 22.23
C ASN A 101 -2.71 7.06 22.67
N LEU A 102 -1.40 7.27 22.52
CA LEU A 102 -0.38 6.35 23.00
C LEU A 102 -0.44 6.16 24.51
N GLU A 103 -0.56 7.25 25.26
CA GLU A 103 -0.68 7.19 26.71
C GLU A 103 -1.93 6.42 27.15
N GLN A 104 -3.06 6.65 26.47
CA GLN A 104 -4.28 5.91 26.73
C GLN A 104 -4.14 4.42 26.41
N ALA A 105 -3.54 4.07 25.26
CA ALA A 105 -3.29 2.68 24.89
C ALA A 105 -2.36 1.95 25.87
N LYS A 106 -1.36 2.66 26.43
CA LYS A 106 -0.47 2.13 27.47
C LYS A 106 -1.21 1.87 28.78
N LYS A 107 -2.15 2.74 29.17
CA LYS A 107 -3.01 2.53 30.33
C LYS A 107 -3.92 1.32 30.13
N GLU A 108 -4.58 1.22 28.98
CA GLU A 108 -5.44 0.07 28.66
C GLU A 108 -4.66 -1.26 28.70
N LEU A 109 -3.44 -1.28 28.16
CA LEU A 109 -2.56 -2.45 28.25
C LEU A 109 -2.25 -2.79 29.71
N ALA A 110 -1.86 -1.81 30.52
CA ALA A 110 -1.53 -2.01 31.93
C ALA A 110 -2.74 -2.52 32.73
N ASP A 111 -3.93 -1.99 32.48
CA ASP A 111 -5.17 -2.45 33.11
C ASP A 111 -5.44 -3.92 32.76
N GLN A 112 -5.22 -4.30 31.49
CA GLN A 112 -5.40 -5.68 31.04
C GLN A 112 -4.32 -6.63 31.57
N GLU A 113 -3.12 -6.14 31.80
CA GLU A 113 -2.04 -6.90 32.46
C GLU A 113 -2.35 -7.12 33.94
N ALA A 114 -3.02 -6.17 34.61
CA ALA A 114 -3.42 -6.28 36.01
C ALA A 114 -4.59 -7.27 36.24
N ILE A 115 -5.38 -7.59 35.20
CA ILE A 115 -6.48 -8.56 35.31
C ILE A 115 -5.93 -9.98 35.51
N ARG A 116 -6.12 -10.50 36.73
CA ARG A 116 -5.88 -11.90 37.10
C ARG A 116 -7.16 -12.73 36.95
N THR A 117 -7.26 -13.48 35.87
CA THR A 117 -8.42 -14.36 35.57
C THR A 117 -8.26 -15.80 36.06
N GLY A 118 -7.14 -16.17 36.70
CA GLY A 118 -6.89 -17.56 37.13
C GLY A 118 -6.54 -18.54 35.99
N ASP A 119 -6.65 -18.11 34.72
CA ASP A 119 -6.14 -18.78 33.52
C ASP A 119 -4.61 -18.74 33.39
N GLU A 120 -3.87 -18.31 34.43
CA GLU A 120 -2.41 -18.15 34.43
C GLU A 120 -1.65 -19.45 34.08
N ARG A 121 -2.32 -20.61 34.23
CA ARG A 121 -1.79 -21.92 33.81
C ARG A 121 -1.74 -22.09 32.28
N ASN A 122 -2.53 -21.33 31.53
CA ASN A 122 -2.52 -21.31 30.07
C ASN A 122 -1.98 -19.97 29.56
N TYR A 123 -0.65 -19.91 29.45
CA TYR A 123 0.06 -18.72 29.01
C TYR A 123 -0.39 -18.21 27.63
N GLN A 124 -0.80 -19.10 26.72
CA GLN A 124 -1.25 -18.70 25.38
C GLN A 124 -2.51 -17.84 25.42
N ARG A 125 -3.48 -18.16 26.29
CA ARG A 125 -4.70 -17.34 26.45
C ARG A 125 -4.40 -15.94 26.94
N VAL A 126 -3.42 -15.79 27.83
CA VAL A 126 -2.98 -14.48 28.32
C VAL A 126 -2.32 -13.69 27.21
N LEU A 127 -1.45 -14.32 26.41
CA LEU A 127 -0.85 -13.68 25.23
C LEU A 127 -1.91 -13.21 24.25
N ASP A 128 -2.85 -14.08 23.87
CA ASP A 128 -3.89 -13.75 22.89
C ASP A 128 -4.78 -12.60 23.37
N ARG A 129 -5.06 -12.52 24.69
CA ARG A 129 -5.80 -11.40 25.30
C ARG A 129 -5.03 -10.08 25.24
N LEU A 130 -3.73 -10.11 25.55
CA LEU A 130 -2.89 -8.91 25.64
C LEU A 130 -2.42 -8.42 24.26
N GLN A 131 -2.31 -9.32 23.28
CA GLN A 131 -1.82 -9.02 21.94
C GLN A 131 -2.50 -7.80 21.29
N PRO A 132 -3.83 -7.68 21.24
CA PRO A 132 -4.47 -6.51 20.62
C PRO A 132 -4.11 -5.18 21.30
N TYR A 133 -3.85 -5.18 22.60
CA TYR A 133 -3.43 -3.98 23.33
C TYR A 133 -1.97 -3.62 23.04
N LYS A 134 -1.10 -4.62 22.94
CA LYS A 134 0.29 -4.44 22.51
C LYS A 134 0.37 -3.91 21.08
N ASP A 135 -0.45 -4.44 20.18
CA ASP A 135 -0.51 -4.02 18.78
C ASP A 135 -0.99 -2.56 18.66
N LYS A 136 -1.98 -2.15 19.47
CA LYS A 136 -2.42 -0.74 19.56
C LYS A 136 -1.30 0.19 20.00
N VAL A 137 -0.56 -0.17 21.07
CA VAL A 137 0.57 0.63 21.55
C VAL A 137 1.62 0.77 20.44
N ALA A 138 2.01 -0.33 19.81
CA ALA A 138 2.99 -0.33 18.72
C ALA A 138 2.52 0.45 17.47
N LEU A 139 1.21 0.50 17.22
CA LEU A 139 0.64 1.34 16.16
C LEU A 139 0.83 2.82 16.46
N HIS A 140 0.46 3.27 17.66
CA HIS A 140 0.60 4.69 18.04
C HIS A 140 2.06 5.14 18.13
N GLU A 141 2.98 4.26 18.56
CA GLU A 141 4.42 4.56 18.56
C GLU A 141 4.95 4.82 17.14
N ARG A 142 4.58 3.95 16.17
CA ARG A 142 4.95 4.15 14.76
C ARG A 142 4.34 5.41 14.15
N ASN A 143 3.09 5.73 14.50
CA ASN A 143 2.44 6.97 14.04
C ASN A 143 3.17 8.21 14.55
N LEU A 144 3.57 8.22 15.83
CA LEU A 144 4.34 9.32 16.41
C LEU A 144 5.69 9.50 15.72
N GLU A 145 6.40 8.40 15.43
CA GLU A 145 7.66 8.46 14.69
C GLU A 145 7.46 9.03 13.28
N ALA A 146 6.40 8.61 12.58
CA ALA A 146 6.05 9.12 11.26
C ALA A 146 5.77 10.64 11.30
N LEU A 147 4.93 11.10 12.23
CA LEU A 147 4.58 12.52 12.39
C LEU A 147 5.82 13.36 12.75
N LYS A 148 6.67 12.90 13.68
CA LYS A 148 7.93 13.58 14.02
C LYS A 148 8.84 13.74 12.80
N LYS A 149 8.93 12.70 11.97
CA LYS A 149 9.72 12.74 10.74
C LYS A 149 9.12 13.71 9.72
N GLU A 150 7.81 13.72 9.56
CA GLU A 150 7.13 14.65 8.65
C GLU A 150 7.33 16.11 9.06
N ILE A 151 7.19 16.42 10.36
CA ILE A 151 7.46 17.75 10.91
C ILE A 151 8.93 18.14 10.66
N GLY A 152 9.87 17.22 10.91
CA GLY A 152 11.29 17.47 10.68
C GLY A 152 11.66 17.69 9.20
N ASN A 153 10.80 17.26 8.27
CA ASN A 153 10.98 17.46 6.84
C ASN A 153 10.31 18.74 6.30
N LEU A 154 9.59 19.49 7.14
CA LEU A 154 9.04 20.79 6.75
C LEU A 154 10.18 21.79 6.57
N ARG A 155 10.36 22.28 5.34
CA ARG A 155 11.32 23.34 4.97
C ARG A 155 10.61 24.67 4.78
#